data_AF-A0A858QVA7-F1
#
_entry.id   AF-A0A858QVA7-F1
#
_cell.length_a   1.000
_cell.length_b   1.000
_cell.length_c   1.000
_cell.angle_alpha   90.00
_cell.angle_beta   90.00
_cell.angle_gamma   90.00
#
_symmetry.space_group_name_H-M   'P 1'
#
loop_
_entity.id
_entity.type
_entity.pdbx_description
1 polymer ?
#
loop_
_entity_poly.entity_id
_entity_poly.type
_entity_poly.pdbx_seq_one_letter_code
_entity_poly.pdbx_strand_id
1 'polypeptide(L)'
;MKLNNKIVHHIGVGAGFIGLILWYLLGQKMDLFQTITELFPASHNGAGFTAAIIIWMTPGFFIWKLFNRWIEKVLAIKGQYYEDSYYQNESDNTQK
;
A
#
# COMPACT_ATOMS: atom_id res chain seq x y z
N MET A 1 -8.49 -25.97 11.50
CA MET A 1 -7.27 -25.62 10.73
C MET A 1 -6.84 -24.23 11.18
N LYS A 2 -5.79 -24.09 12.01
CA LYS A 2 -5.27 -22.75 12.36
C LYS A 2 -4.59 -22.20 11.10
N LEU A 3 -5.22 -21.27 10.41
CA LEU A 3 -4.57 -20.60 9.27
C LEU A 3 -3.31 -19.90 9.79
N ASN A 4 -2.21 -20.07 9.07
CA ASN A 4 -0.97 -19.37 9.37
C ASN A 4 -1.21 -17.87 9.19
N ASN A 5 -0.99 -17.06 10.24
CA ASN A 5 -1.19 -15.61 10.21
C ASN A 5 -0.43 -14.94 9.04
N LYS A 6 0.69 -15.52 8.59
CA LYS A 6 1.40 -15.05 7.39
C LYS A 6 0.56 -15.17 6.11
N ILE A 7 -0.15 -16.28 5.92
CA ILE A 7 -1.01 -16.49 4.75
C ILE A 7 -2.20 -15.54 4.79
N VAL A 8 -2.83 -15.39 5.96
CA VAL A 8 -3.95 -14.46 6.16
C VAL A 8 -3.53 -13.02 5.86
N HIS A 9 -2.32 -12.62 6.25
CA HIS A 9 -1.77 -11.32 5.92
C HIS A 9 -1.60 -11.10 4.43
N HIS A 10 -1.05 -12.07 3.69
CA HIS A 10 -0.90 -11.95 2.23
C HIS A 10 -2.25 -11.85 1.52
N ILE A 11 -3.25 -12.62 1.97
CA ILE A 11 -4.62 -12.53 1.45
C ILE A 11 -5.20 -11.14 1.76
N GLY A 12 -5.01 -10.64 2.98
CA GLY A 12 -5.45 -9.31 3.38
C GLY A 12 -4.83 -8.20 2.55
N VAL A 13 -3.50 -8.18 2.41
CA VAL A 13 -2.78 -7.21 1.56
C VAL A 13 -3.21 -7.32 0.11
N GLY A 14 -3.39 -8.55 -0.41
CA GLY A 14 -3.90 -8.80 -1.76
C GLY A 14 -5.31 -8.25 -1.98
N ALA A 15 -6.22 -8.40 -1.00
CA ALA A 15 -7.54 -7.76 -1.04
C ALA A 15 -7.44 -6.22 -1.07
N GLY A 16 -6.52 -5.65 -0.28
CA GLY A 16 -6.21 -4.22 -0.33
C GLY A 16 -5.70 -3.76 -1.69
N PHE A 17 -4.88 -4.58 -2.35
CA PHE A 17 -4.38 -4.30 -3.70
C PHE A 17 -5.50 -4.33 -4.75
N ILE A 18 -6.43 -5.28 -4.66
CA ILE A 18 -7.65 -5.28 -5.49
C ILE A 18 -8.44 -3.98 -5.27
N GLY A 19 -8.52 -3.51 -4.02
CA GLY A 19 -9.10 -2.21 -3.69
C GLY A 19 -8.43 -1.04 -4.43
N LEU A 20 -7.10 -1.04 -4.56
CA LEU A 20 -6.37 -0.02 -5.35
C LEU A 20 -6.68 -0.10 -6.85
N ILE A 21 -6.83 -1.31 -7.40
CA ILE A 21 -7.24 -1.50 -8.80
C ILE A 21 -8.63 -0.90 -9.01
N LEU A 22 -9.59 -1.22 -8.13
CA LEU A 22 -10.94 -0.66 -8.19
C LEU A 22 -10.94 0.87 -8.04
N TRP A 23 -10.08 1.42 -7.17
CA TRP A 23 -9.90 2.86 -7.01
C TRP A 23 -9.40 3.53 -8.29
N TYR A 24 -8.41 2.93 -8.96
CA TYR A 24 -7.94 3.41 -10.25
C TYR A 24 -9.05 3.38 -11.31
N LEU A 25 -9.78 2.27 -11.41
CA LEU A 25 -10.89 2.10 -12.36
C LEU A 25 -12.02 3.09 -12.11
N LEU A 26 -12.28 3.44 -10.84
CA LEU A 26 -13.24 4.48 -10.49
C LEU A 26 -12.81 5.84 -11.07
N GLY A 27 -11.54 6.21 -10.92
CA GLY A 27 -11.00 7.44 -11.47
C GLY A 27 -11.04 7.47 -13.00
N GLN A 28 -10.77 6.33 -13.65
CA GLN A 28 -10.91 6.18 -15.09
C GLN A 28 -12.37 6.34 -15.55
N LYS A 29 -13.32 5.67 -14.89
CA LYS A 29 -14.75 5.72 -15.25
C LYS A 29 -15.35 7.12 -15.12
N MET A 30 -14.81 7.95 -14.22
CA MET A 30 -15.25 9.32 -14.00
C MET A 30 -14.57 10.33 -14.94
N ASP A 31 -13.73 9.89 -15.88
CA ASP A 31 -12.91 10.72 -16.76
C ASP A 31 -12.03 11.75 -16.02
N LEU A 32 -11.69 11.46 -14.75
CA LEU A 32 -10.90 12.37 -13.92
C LEU A 32 -9.50 12.60 -14.50
N PHE A 33 -8.89 11.54 -15.05
CA PHE A 33 -7.55 11.65 -15.60
C PHE A 33 -7.50 12.58 -16.82
N GLN A 34 -8.49 12.48 -17.71
CA GLN A 34 -8.59 13.37 -18.85
C GLN A 34 -8.88 14.80 -18.41
N THR A 35 -9.87 14.99 -17.53
CA THR A 35 -10.27 16.31 -17.00
C THR A 35 -9.07 17.07 -16.41
N ILE A 36 -8.23 16.39 -15.62
CA ILE A 36 -7.03 17.01 -15.04
C ILE A 36 -5.95 17.24 -16.10
N THR A 37 -5.77 16.31 -17.05
CA THR A 37 -4.77 16.43 -18.12
C THR A 37 -5.05 17.63 -19.03
N GLU A 38 -6.31 17.96 -19.28
CA GLU A 38 -6.74 19.11 -20.09
C GLU A 38 -6.34 20.47 -19.50
N LEU A 39 -5.96 20.51 -18.22
CA LEU A 39 -5.39 21.72 -17.59
C LEU A 39 -3.95 22.00 -18.05
N PHE A 40 -3.30 21.04 -18.73
CA PHE A 40 -1.93 21.15 -19.21
C PHE A 40 -1.88 21.46 -20.71
N PRO A 41 -0.83 22.14 -21.19
CA PRO A 41 -0.63 22.34 -22.62
C PRO A 41 -0.50 21.01 -23.36
N ALA A 42 -1.02 20.95 -24.60
CA ALA A 42 -1.00 19.73 -25.43
C ALA A 42 0.41 19.13 -25.62
N SER A 43 1.46 19.96 -25.61
CA SER A 43 2.85 19.53 -25.69
C SER A 43 3.32 18.70 -24.48
N HIS A 44 2.59 18.75 -23.36
CA HIS A 44 2.93 18.10 -22.09
C HIS A 44 1.86 17.13 -21.61
N ASN A 45 0.98 16.64 -22.50
CA ASN A 45 -0.12 15.73 -22.14
C ASN A 45 0.33 14.50 -21.33
N GLY A 46 1.48 13.90 -21.65
CA GLY A 46 2.00 12.76 -20.88
C GLY A 46 2.34 13.11 -19.42
N ALA A 47 2.89 14.30 -19.18
CA ALA A 47 3.18 14.78 -17.84
C ALA A 47 1.89 15.14 -17.08
N GLY A 48 0.93 15.79 -17.76
CA GLY A 48 -0.39 16.09 -17.21
C GLY A 48 -1.15 14.83 -16.79
N PHE A 49 -1.13 13.79 -17.61
CA PHE A 49 -1.73 12.48 -17.29
C PHE A 49 -1.08 11.83 -16.07
N THR A 50 0.25 11.88 -15.99
CA THR A 50 0.99 11.37 -14.83
C THR A 50 0.63 12.13 -13.56
N ALA A 51 0.53 13.47 -13.63
CA ALA A 51 0.12 14.30 -12.50
C ALA A 51 -1.31 13.97 -12.06
N ALA A 52 -2.24 13.75 -13.00
CA ALA A 52 -3.60 13.33 -12.70
C ALA A 52 -3.65 11.99 -11.96
N ILE A 53 -2.87 11.00 -12.41
CA ILE A 53 -2.74 9.71 -11.72
C ILE A 53 -2.19 9.92 -10.31
N ILE A 54 -1.14 10.73 -10.13
CA ILE A 54 -0.55 10.98 -8.80
C ILE A 54 -1.60 11.60 -7.87
N ILE A 55 -2.30 12.65 -8.32
CA ILE A 55 -3.32 13.34 -7.53
C ILE A 55 -4.43 12.36 -7.09
N TRP A 56 -4.88 11.48 -7.99
CA TRP A 56 -5.94 10.51 -7.68
C TRP A 56 -5.46 9.31 -6.87
N MET A 57 -4.27 8.79 -7.14
CA MET A 57 -3.75 7.59 -6.48
C MET A 57 -3.20 7.88 -5.10
N THR A 58 -2.69 9.08 -4.82
CA THR A 58 -2.18 9.48 -3.49
C THR A 58 -3.17 9.18 -2.36
N PRO A 59 -4.45 9.61 -2.42
CA PRO A 59 -5.42 9.24 -1.39
C PRO A 59 -5.73 7.73 -1.37
N GLY A 60 -5.75 7.05 -2.52
CA GLY A 60 -5.93 5.61 -2.59
C GLY A 60 -4.81 4.85 -1.86
N PHE A 61 -3.55 5.22 -2.08
CA PHE A 61 -2.40 4.66 -1.37
C PHE A 61 -2.42 4.99 0.12
N PHE A 62 -2.89 6.17 0.51
CA PHE A 62 -3.04 6.53 1.92
C PHE A 62 -4.06 5.64 2.62
N ILE A 63 -5.22 5.38 2.00
CA ILE A 63 -6.23 4.46 2.52
C ILE A 63 -5.67 3.03 2.59
N TRP A 64 -5.00 2.56 1.55
CA TRP A 64 -4.38 1.24 1.52
C TRP A 64 -3.33 1.05 2.62
N LYS A 65 -2.51 2.07 2.88
CA LYS A 65 -1.56 2.09 4.01
C LYS A 65 -2.28 1.93 5.36
N LEU A 66 -3.37 2.66 5.58
CA LEU A 66 -4.15 2.55 6.82
C LEU A 66 -4.78 1.15 6.97
N PHE A 67 -5.30 0.60 5.88
CA PHE A 67 -5.85 -0.75 5.82
C PHE A 67 -4.81 -1.83 6.14
N ASN A 68 -3.61 -1.76 5.55
CA ASN A 68 -2.52 -2.69 5.85
C ASN A 68 -2.11 -2.62 7.32
N ARG A 69 -1.96 -1.40 7.87
CA ARG A 69 -1.65 -1.21 9.29
C ARG A 69 -2.75 -1.75 10.20
N TRP A 70 -4.01 -1.68 9.78
CA TRP A 70 -5.12 -2.27 10.51
C TRP A 70 -5.05 -3.82 10.48
N ILE A 71 -4.78 -4.43 9.33
CA ILE A 71 -4.59 -5.89 9.23
C ILE A 71 -3.44 -6.35 10.12
N GLU A 72 -2.30 -5.67 10.09
CA GLU A 72 -1.13 -6.01 10.91
C GLU A 72 -1.48 -6.00 12.41
N LYS A 73 -2.22 -4.98 12.86
CA LYS A 73 -2.71 -4.89 14.24
C LYS A 73 -3.65 -6.03 14.60
N VAL A 74 -4.60 -6.36 13.73
CA VAL A 74 -5.58 -7.44 13.94
C VAL A 74 -4.90 -8.80 14.00
N LEU A 75 -3.89 -9.03 13.15
CA LEU A 75 -3.16 -10.31 13.09
C LEU A 75 -2.00 -10.40 14.10
N ALA A 76 -1.82 -9.36 14.92
CA ALA A 76 -0.71 -9.21 15.86
C ALA A 76 0.67 -9.45 15.21
N ILE A 77 0.80 -9.07 13.94
CA ILE A 77 2.06 -9.18 13.20
C ILE A 77 2.90 -7.97 13.60
N LYS A 78 3.88 -8.20 14.45
CA LYS A 78 4.92 -7.22 14.72
C LYS A 78 5.88 -7.22 13.53
N GLY A 79 6.14 -6.06 12.95
CA GLY A 79 7.26 -5.91 12.03
C GLY A 79 8.54 -6.30 12.77
N GLN A 80 9.45 -7.02 12.10
CA GLN A 80 10.80 -7.13 12.61
C GLN A 80 11.44 -5.76 12.51
N TYR A 81 11.66 -5.11 13.65
CA TYR A 81 12.50 -3.92 13.68
C TYR A 81 13.96 -4.36 13.61
N TYR A 82 14.81 -3.55 12.98
CA TYR A 82 16.25 -3.85 12.85
C TYR A 82 16.88 -4.14 14.22
N GLU A 83 16.37 -3.47 15.25
CA GLU A 83 16.74 -3.63 16.65
C GLU A 83 16.37 -5.01 17.22
N ASP A 84 15.22 -5.57 16.85
CA ASP A 84 14.76 -6.89 17.33
C ASP A 84 15.74 -8.00 16.91
N SER A 85 16.33 -7.89 15.72
CA SER A 85 17.36 -8.82 15.24
C SER A 85 18.73 -8.60 15.88
N TYR A 86 19.06 -7.37 16.27
CA TYR A 86 20.34 -7.06 16.91
C TYR A 86 20.40 -7.63 18.34
N TYR A 87 19.36 -7.39 19.14
CA TYR A 87 19.30 -7.87 20.53
C TYR A 87 19.03 -9.38 20.66
N GLN A 88 18.41 -10.02 19.66
CA GLN A 88 18.28 -11.48 19.64
C GLN A 88 19.65 -12.19 19.63
N ASN A 89 20.64 -11.63 18.92
CA ASN A 89 21.98 -12.21 18.84
C ASN A 89 22.82 -11.97 20.11
N GLU A 90 22.59 -10.90 20.87
CA GLU A 90 23.26 -10.68 22.17
C GLU A 90 22.74 -11.61 23.26
N SER A 91 21.42 -11.85 23.30
CA SER A 91 20.82 -12.72 24.32
C SER A 91 21.28 -14.18 24.21
N ASP A 92 21.63 -14.64 23.01
CA ASP A 92 22.08 -16.01 22.74
C ASP A 92 23.59 -16.20 23.02
N ASN A 93 24.37 -15.12 23.05
CA ASN A 93 25.81 -15.13 23.37
C ASN A 93 26.10 -15.00 24.87
N THR A 94 25.12 -14.63 25.68
CA THR A 94 25.30 -14.46 27.14
C THR A 94 24.97 -15.76 27.92
N GLN A 95 24.58 -16.83 27.22
CA GLN A 95 24.27 -18.16 27.80
C GLN A 95 25.24 -19.27 27.40
N LYS A 96 26.40 -18.94 26.80
CA LYS A 96 27.52 -19.86 26.60
C LYS A 96 28.68 -19.49 27.51
#